data_AF-A0AAV5M139-F1
#
_entry.id   AF-A0AAV5M139-F1
#
_cell.length_a   1.000
_cell.length_b   1.000
_cell.length_c   1.000
_cell.angle_alpha   90.00
_cell.angle_beta   90.00
_cell.angle_gamma   90.00
#
_symmetry.space_group_name_H-M   'P 1'
#
loop_
_entity.id
_entity.type
_entity.pdbx_description
1 polymer ?
#
loop_
_entity_poly.entity_id
_entity_poly.type
_entity_poly.pdbx_seq_one_letter_code
_entity_poly.pdbx_strand_id
1 'polypeptide(L)'
;MYEPEIYINEDMMETLTLEEKTSLVESSPTKVFDIDPNTQQVVVVDPEVYTYDGEVLKKLEAMGKPGLIEIHAKEDSFIFTVESTGAIKASQLLLNAIEVLKQKLDAVRLSEDTVKADDQFGELGAHTRGGRSVLSRT
;
A
#
# COMPACT_ATOMS: atom_id res chain seq x y z
N MET A 1 2.70 -6.62 4.62
CA MET A 1 2.37 -6.69 3.18
C MET A 1 1.63 -5.42 2.81
N TYR A 2 1.69 -4.99 1.55
CA TYR A 2 0.86 -3.88 1.09
C TYR A 2 -0.56 -4.36 0.85
N GLU A 3 -1.55 -3.52 1.12
CA GLU A 3 -2.91 -3.75 0.65
C GLU A 3 -2.86 -3.84 -0.91
N PRO A 4 -3.37 -4.92 -1.51
CA PRO A 4 -3.36 -5.06 -2.95
C PRO A 4 -4.56 -4.33 -3.56
N GLU A 5 -4.29 -3.57 -4.61
CA GLU A 5 -5.29 -2.95 -5.45
C GLU A 5 -5.40 -3.78 -6.74
N ILE A 6 -6.55 -4.43 -6.92
CA ILE A 6 -6.77 -5.41 -7.99
C ILE A 6 -7.75 -4.85 -9.00
N TYR A 7 -7.33 -4.75 -10.25
CA TYR A 7 -8.14 -4.31 -11.37
C TYR A 7 -8.41 -5.48 -12.32
N ILE A 8 -9.66 -5.60 -12.77
CA ILE A 8 -10.10 -6.60 -13.73
C ILE A 8 -10.52 -5.88 -15.01
N ASN A 9 -9.95 -6.29 -16.14
CA ASN A 9 -10.38 -5.84 -17.45
C ASN A 9 -11.62 -6.63 -17.88
N GLU A 10 -12.80 -6.03 -17.72
CA GLU A 10 -14.09 -6.66 -18.02
C GLU A 10 -14.21 -7.08 -19.49
N ASP A 11 -13.76 -6.25 -20.44
CA ASP A 11 -13.81 -6.57 -21.87
C ASP A 11 -12.99 -7.82 -22.21
N MET A 12 -11.81 -7.96 -21.61
CA MET A 12 -10.99 -9.17 -21.77
C MET A 12 -11.61 -10.37 -21.05
N MET A 13 -12.26 -10.15 -19.91
CA MET A 13 -12.94 -11.20 -19.15
C MET A 13 -14.10 -11.83 -19.93
N GLU A 14 -14.83 -11.05 -20.73
CA GLU A 14 -15.90 -11.55 -21.61
C GLU A 14 -15.40 -12.53 -22.68
N THR A 15 -14.12 -12.45 -23.04
CA THR A 15 -13.53 -13.38 -24.03
C THR A 15 -13.24 -14.77 -23.47
N LEU A 16 -13.35 -14.97 -22.14
CA LEU A 16 -13.12 -16.24 -21.49
C LEU A 16 -14.39 -17.07 -21.38
N THR A 17 -14.26 -18.37 -21.60
CA THR A 17 -15.28 -19.37 -21.27
C THR A 17 -15.42 -19.52 -19.75
N LEU A 18 -16.55 -20.06 -19.29
CA LEU A 18 -16.76 -20.33 -17.87
C LEU A 18 -15.68 -21.28 -17.30
N GLU A 19 -15.23 -22.26 -18.07
CA GLU A 19 -14.17 -23.19 -17.66
C GLU A 19 -12.82 -22.46 -17.46
N GLU A 20 -12.48 -21.55 -18.36
CA GLU A 20 -11.28 -20.71 -18.23
C GLU A 20 -11.37 -19.77 -17.02
N LYS A 21 -12.53 -19.17 -16.77
CA LYS A 21 -12.77 -18.34 -15.58
C LYS A 21 -12.62 -19.16 -14.30
N THR A 22 -13.18 -20.37 -14.24
CA THR A 22 -13.02 -21.28 -13.10
C THR A 22 -11.56 -21.64 -12.90
N SER A 23 -10.85 -22.01 -13.98
CA SER A 23 -9.43 -22.36 -13.90
C SER A 23 -8.54 -21.18 -13.49
N LEU A 24 -8.93 -19.95 -13.83
CA LEU A 24 -8.27 -18.73 -13.36
C LEU A 24 -8.47 -18.52 -11.87
N VAL A 25 -9.71 -18.60 -11.38
CA VAL A 25 -10.04 -18.45 -9.95
C VAL A 25 -9.33 -19.51 -9.11
N GLU A 26 -9.33 -20.77 -9.55
CA GLU A 26 -8.68 -21.90 -8.89
C GLU A 26 -7.15 -21.85 -8.93
N SER A 27 -6.55 -21.02 -9.80
CA SER A 27 -5.09 -20.84 -9.84
C SER A 27 -4.56 -20.04 -8.66
N SER A 28 -5.41 -19.26 -8.00
CA SER A 28 -5.05 -18.50 -6.80
C SER A 28 -5.01 -19.44 -5.59
N PRO A 29 -3.88 -19.54 -4.84
CA PRO A 29 -3.81 -20.38 -3.66
C PRO A 29 -4.70 -19.89 -2.51
N THR A 30 -5.06 -18.60 -2.53
CA THR A 30 -5.99 -17.97 -1.59
C THR A 30 -7.27 -17.55 -2.30
N LYS A 31 -8.37 -17.45 -1.56
CA LYS A 31 -9.71 -17.12 -2.09
C LYS A 31 -9.88 -15.61 -2.35
N VAL A 32 -9.02 -15.06 -3.19
CA VAL A 32 -9.05 -13.63 -3.57
C VAL A 32 -10.14 -13.37 -4.61
N PHE A 33 -10.36 -14.36 -5.49
CA PHE A 33 -11.32 -14.28 -6.59
C PHE A 33 -12.44 -15.31 -6.41
N ASP A 34 -13.61 -15.00 -6.96
CA ASP A 34 -14.72 -15.94 -7.13
C ASP A 34 -15.49 -15.61 -8.41
N ILE A 35 -16.46 -16.45 -8.78
CA ILE A 35 -17.35 -16.21 -9.91
C ILE A 35 -18.72 -15.82 -9.37
N ASP A 36 -19.22 -14.66 -9.77
CA ASP A 36 -20.60 -14.27 -9.47
C ASP A 36 -21.57 -15.26 -10.14
N PRO A 37 -22.44 -15.95 -9.38
CA PRO A 37 -23.32 -16.98 -9.92
C PRO A 37 -24.38 -16.44 -10.89
N ASN A 38 -24.69 -15.14 -10.86
CA ASN A 38 -25.70 -14.52 -11.71
C ASN A 38 -25.12 -14.03 -13.04
N THR A 39 -23.94 -13.41 -12.98
CA THR A 39 -23.29 -12.77 -14.14
C THR A 39 -22.23 -13.66 -14.78
N GLN A 40 -21.77 -14.70 -14.09
CA GLN A 40 -20.64 -15.54 -14.48
C GLN A 40 -19.34 -14.74 -14.70
N GLN A 41 -19.23 -13.57 -14.06
CA GLN A 41 -18.02 -12.76 -14.09
C GLN A 41 -17.14 -13.07 -12.87
N VAL A 42 -15.83 -12.97 -13.08
CA VAL A 42 -14.86 -13.08 -11.99
C VAL A 42 -14.93 -11.78 -11.18
N VAL A 43 -15.04 -11.90 -9.87
CA VAL A 43 -15.08 -10.79 -8.92
C VAL A 43 -13.98 -10.94 -7.89
N VAL A 44 -13.52 -9.81 -7.35
CA VAL A 44 -12.61 -9.79 -6.19
C VAL A 44 -13.46 -9.92 -4.92
N VAL A 45 -13.24 -10.98 -4.15
CA VAL A 45 -13.97 -11.24 -2.91
C VAL A 45 -13.26 -10.66 -1.70
N ASP A 46 -11.96 -10.90 -1.61
CA ASP A 46 -11.13 -10.43 -0.52
C ASP A 46 -9.71 -10.11 -1.05
N PRO A 47 -9.40 -8.83 -1.29
CA PRO A 47 -8.06 -8.47 -1.74
C PRO A 47 -7.01 -8.71 -0.64
N GLU A 48 -7.34 -8.57 0.65
CA GLU A 48 -6.36 -8.61 1.74
C GLU A 48 -5.67 -9.98 1.90
N VAL A 49 -6.31 -11.05 1.43
CA VAL A 49 -5.75 -12.42 1.46
C VAL A 49 -4.82 -12.73 0.28
N TYR A 50 -4.59 -11.78 -0.63
CA TYR A 50 -3.63 -11.97 -1.70
C TYR A 50 -2.18 -11.92 -1.18
N THR A 51 -1.44 -13.00 -1.43
CA THR A 51 -0.10 -13.22 -0.87
C THR A 51 1.05 -12.78 -1.77
N TYR A 52 0.77 -12.12 -2.89
CA TYR A 52 1.78 -11.74 -3.91
C TYR A 52 2.64 -12.91 -4.39
N ASP A 53 2.06 -14.12 -4.46
CA ASP A 53 2.71 -15.34 -5.00
C ASP A 53 2.88 -15.32 -6.54
N GLY A 54 2.10 -14.47 -7.22
CA GLY A 54 2.13 -14.31 -8.67
C GLY A 54 1.49 -15.45 -9.47
N GLU A 55 0.84 -16.42 -8.85
CA GLU A 55 0.27 -17.59 -9.55
C GLU A 55 -0.82 -17.21 -10.54
N VAL A 56 -1.71 -16.28 -10.15
CA VAL A 56 -2.77 -15.75 -11.04
C VAL A 56 -2.18 -15.03 -12.25
N LEU A 57 -1.11 -14.25 -12.06
CA LEU A 57 -0.46 -13.54 -13.16
C LEU A 57 0.21 -14.52 -14.14
N LYS A 58 0.92 -15.54 -13.61
CA LYS A 58 1.49 -16.62 -14.43
C LYS A 58 0.42 -17.38 -15.22
N LYS A 59 -0.74 -17.63 -14.60
CA LYS A 59 -1.88 -18.27 -15.26
C LYS A 59 -2.37 -17.43 -16.44
N LEU A 60 -2.51 -16.12 -16.27
CA LEU A 60 -2.90 -15.20 -17.34
C LEU A 60 -1.86 -15.13 -18.47
N GLU A 61 -0.58 -15.12 -18.14
CA GLU A 61 0.50 -15.21 -19.13
C GLU A 61 0.41 -16.50 -19.94
N ALA A 62 0.22 -17.65 -19.26
CA ALA A 62 0.08 -18.96 -19.93
C ALA A 62 -1.18 -19.05 -20.80
N MET A 63 -2.24 -18.32 -20.46
CA MET A 63 -3.46 -18.18 -21.26
C MET A 63 -3.31 -17.19 -22.43
N GLY A 64 -2.18 -16.47 -22.53
CA GLY A 64 -1.98 -15.43 -23.54
C GLY A 64 -2.86 -14.19 -23.32
N LYS A 65 -3.27 -13.94 -22.07
CA LYS A 65 -4.14 -12.83 -21.66
C LYS A 65 -3.46 -11.93 -20.61
N PRO A 66 -2.22 -11.45 -20.83
CA PRO A 66 -1.60 -10.49 -19.91
C PRO A 66 -2.46 -9.21 -19.84
N GLY A 67 -2.51 -8.58 -18.67
CA GLY A 67 -3.31 -7.37 -18.43
C GLY A 67 -4.81 -7.60 -18.22
N LEU A 68 -5.29 -8.85 -18.23
CA LEU A 68 -6.67 -9.17 -17.86
C LEU A 68 -6.92 -8.88 -16.37
N ILE A 69 -5.93 -9.16 -15.52
CA ILE A 69 -5.88 -8.71 -14.12
C ILE A 69 -4.58 -7.96 -13.92
N GLU A 70 -4.69 -6.78 -13.32
CA GLU A 70 -3.56 -5.98 -12.85
C GLU A 70 -3.61 -5.87 -11.33
N ILE A 71 -2.47 -6.04 -10.68
CA ILE A 71 -2.36 -6.00 -9.22
C ILE A 71 -1.27 -5.01 -8.85
N HIS A 72 -1.65 -3.97 -8.12
CA HIS A 72 -0.74 -2.93 -7.64
C HIS A 72 -0.68 -2.94 -6.11
N ALA A 73 0.52 -2.70 -5.57
CA ALA A 73 0.66 -2.49 -4.14
C ALA A 73 0.24 -1.06 -3.81
N LYS A 74 -0.71 -0.90 -2.89
CA LYS A 74 -1.08 0.40 -2.34
C LYS A 74 -0.02 0.84 -1.33
N GLU A 75 0.91 1.67 -1.77
CA GLU A 75 2.13 2.02 -1.03
C GLU A 75 1.87 2.78 0.28
N ASP A 76 0.70 3.38 0.45
CA ASP A 76 0.28 4.08 1.66
C ASP A 76 -0.56 3.21 2.62
N SER A 77 -0.78 1.94 2.30
CA SER A 77 -1.59 1.01 3.09
C SER A 77 -0.84 -0.28 3.43
N PHE A 78 -0.82 -0.62 4.72
CA PHE A 78 0.01 -1.70 5.25
C PHE A 78 -0.83 -2.68 6.08
N ILE A 79 -0.74 -3.96 5.72
CA ILE A 79 -1.29 -5.08 6.48
C ILE A 79 -0.14 -5.74 7.24
N PHE A 80 -0.22 -5.74 8.57
CA PHE A 80 0.76 -6.37 9.45
C PHE A 80 0.08 -7.30 10.46
N THR A 81 0.66 -8.49 10.63
CA THR A 81 0.23 -9.47 11.63
C THR A 81 1.18 -9.37 12.82
N VAL A 82 0.62 -9.16 14.03
CA VAL A 82 1.38 -9.11 15.27
C VAL A 82 1.03 -10.30 16.13
N GLU A 83 2.00 -11.18 16.33
CA GLU A 83 1.90 -12.31 17.26
C GLU A 83 2.74 -12.03 18.51
N SER A 84 2.18 -12.36 19.68
CA SER A 84 2.89 -12.21 20.95
C SER A 84 3.29 -13.57 21.51
N THR A 85 4.38 -13.61 22.27
CA THR A 85 4.80 -14.77 23.06
C THR A 85 3.90 -15.04 24.28
N GLY A 86 2.95 -14.15 24.56
CA GLY A 86 2.00 -14.26 25.68
C GLY A 86 2.38 -13.43 26.91
N ALA A 87 3.59 -12.87 26.97
CA ALA A 87 4.03 -12.01 28.09
C ALA A 87 3.34 -10.63 28.09
N ILE A 88 3.04 -10.09 26.91
CA ILE A 88 2.39 -8.79 26.69
C ILE A 88 1.32 -8.97 25.62
N LYS A 89 0.18 -8.28 25.68
CA LYS A 89 -0.83 -8.32 24.60
C LYS A 89 -0.23 -7.76 23.30
N ALA A 90 -0.55 -8.37 22.15
CA ALA A 90 -0.07 -7.91 20.84
C ALA A 90 -0.39 -6.42 20.56
N SER A 91 -1.58 -5.96 20.95
CA SER A 91 -1.96 -4.54 20.84
C SER A 91 -1.07 -3.62 21.68
N GLN A 92 -0.70 -4.03 22.89
CA GLN A 92 0.21 -3.26 23.74
C GLN A 92 1.63 -3.27 23.19
N LEU A 93 2.08 -4.38 22.60
CA LEU A 93 3.39 -4.47 21.94
C LEU A 93 3.50 -3.44 20.82
N LEU A 94 2.46 -3.31 19.98
CA LEU A 94 2.42 -2.32 18.91
C LEU A 94 2.50 -0.88 19.46
N LEU A 95 1.68 -0.55 20.47
CA LEU A 95 1.70 0.77 21.09
C LEU A 95 3.07 1.11 21.71
N ASN A 96 3.70 0.14 22.38
CA ASN A 96 5.03 0.32 22.94
C ASN A 96 6.08 0.57 21.85
N ALA A 97 5.98 -0.12 20.71
CA ALA A 97 6.89 0.08 19.58
C ALA A 97 6.80 1.50 19.00
N ILE A 98 5.58 2.06 18.90
CA ILE A 98 5.36 3.44 18.46
C ILE A 98 6.00 4.43 19.44
N GLU A 99 5.85 4.21 20.75
CA GLU A 99 6.46 5.07 21.76
C GLU A 99 7.99 5.03 21.69
N VAL A 100 8.59 3.85 21.49
CA VAL A 100 10.04 3.73 21.28
C VAL A 100 10.50 4.47 20.02
N LEU A 101 9.74 4.38 18.92
CA LEU A 101 10.06 5.12 17.70
C LEU A 101 10.05 6.64 17.95
N LYS A 102 9.02 7.14 18.63
CA LYS A 102 8.92 8.55 19.02
C LYS A 102 10.12 8.98 19.87
N GLN A 103 10.47 8.22 20.90
CA GLN A 103 11.62 8.51 21.76
C GLN A 103 12.94 8.58 20.96
N LYS A 104 13.13 7.68 19.98
CA LYS A 104 14.30 7.73 19.09
C LYS A 104 14.31 8.99 18.23
N LEU A 105 13.17 9.39 17.68
CA LEU A 105 13.06 10.64 16.90
C LEU A 105 13.34 11.87 17.77
N ASP A 106 12.81 11.91 18.98
CA ASP A 106 13.07 13.00 19.94
C ASP A 106 14.56 13.09 20.30
N ALA A 107 15.22 11.96 20.52
CA ALA A 107 16.65 11.92 20.80
C ALA A 107 17.50 12.45 19.63
N VAL A 108 17.13 12.14 18.38
CA VAL A 108 17.80 12.68 17.18
C VAL A 108 17.57 14.18 17.04
N ARG A 109 16.35 14.66 17.32
CA ARG A 109 16.02 16.09 17.25
C ARG A 109 16.77 16.93 18.29
N LEU A 110 17.05 16.36 19.46
CA LEU A 110 17.70 17.05 20.57
C LEU A 110 19.24 16.92 20.53
N SER A 111 19.81 16.23 19.54
CA SER A 111 21.26 16.13 19.41
C SER A 111 21.85 17.45 18.90
N GLU A 112 22.99 17.87 19.45
CA GLU A 112 23.59 19.18 19.13
C GLU A 112 23.97 19.35 17.65
N ASP A 113 24.08 18.25 16.91
CA ASP A 113 24.39 18.23 15.47
C ASP A 113 23.15 18.53 14.60
N THR A 114 21.93 18.25 15.07
CA THR A 114 20.68 18.62 14.36
C THR A 114 20.24 20.05 14.68
N VAL A 115 20.45 20.52 15.91
CA VAL A 115 20.11 21.91 16.30
C VAL A 115 20.90 22.93 15.46
N LYS A 116 22.20 22.69 15.21
CA LYS A 116 23.03 23.56 14.36
C LYS A 116 22.61 23.56 12.89
N ALA A 117 22.00 22.47 12.40
CA ALA A 117 21.51 22.38 11.03
C ALA A 117 20.16 23.12 10.87
N ASP A 118 19.26 23.01 11.84
CA ASP A 118 17.97 23.72 11.84
C ASP A 118 18.14 25.24 11.97
N ASP A 119 19.09 25.72 12.78
CA ASP A 119 19.45 27.14 12.87
C ASP A 119 19.96 27.69 11.53
N GLN A 120 20.70 26.88 10.76
CA GLN A 120 21.22 27.23 9.44
C GLN A 120 20.10 27.35 8.38
N PHE A 121 19.01 26.59 8.51
CA PHE A 121 17.80 26.72 7.67
C PHE A 121 16.88 27.86 8.13
N GLY A 122 16.86 28.18 9.43
CA GLY A 122 16.12 29.33 9.98
C GLY A 122 16.60 30.68 9.43
N GLU A 123 17.92 30.85 9.25
CA GLU A 123 18.50 32.07 8.66
C GLU A 123 18.11 32.26 7.18
N LEU A 124 17.94 31.19 6.40
CA LEU A 124 17.47 31.25 5.01
C LEU A 124 15.99 31.69 4.88
N GLY A 125 15.16 31.37 5.87
CA GLY A 125 13.76 31.83 5.96
C GLY A 125 13.61 33.32 6.27
N ALA A 126 14.59 33.91 6.96
CA ALA A 126 14.61 35.34 7.27
C ALA A 126 14.97 36.20 6.04
N HIS A 127 15.83 35.70 5.15
CA HIS A 127 16.25 36.42 3.94
C HIS A 127 15.21 36.41 2.80
N THR A 128 14.28 35.46 2.76
CA THR A 128 13.23 35.37 1.72
C THR A 128 11.98 36.20 2.03
N ARG A 129 11.84 36.75 3.25
CA ARG A 129 10.68 37.56 3.66
C ARG A 129 10.84 39.08 3.44
N GLY A 130 11.97 39.54 2.90
CA GLY A 130 12.26 40.97 2.66
C GLY A 130 11.76 41.55 1.33
N GLY A 131 11.08 40.77 0.48
CA GLY A 131 10.75 41.16 -0.90
C GLY A 131 9.26 41.34 -1.19
N ARG A 132 8.53 42.23 -0.49
CA ARG A 132 7.19 42.66 -0.95
C ARG A 132 6.97 44.16 -0.75
N SER A 133 7.38 44.90 -1.78
CA SER A 133 6.77 46.08 -2.38
C SER A 133 5.78 46.89 -1.52
N VAL A 134 6.22 48.09 -1.09
CA VAL A 134 5.33 49.21 -0.81
C VAL A 134 5.44 50.19 -1.98
N LEU A 135 4.52 50.06 -2.95
CA LEU A 135 4.18 51.13 -3.88
C LEU A 135 2.72 51.50 -3.61
N SER A 136 2.52 52.44 -2.68
CA SER A 136 1.26 53.13 -2.49
C SER A 136 1.18 54.26 -3.53
N ARG A 137 0.15 54.16 -4.38
CA ARG A 137 -0.24 55.19 -5.34
C ARG A 137 -0.61 56.48 -4.60
N THR A 138 -0.12 57.61 -5.11
CA THR A 138 -0.75 58.93 -4.95
C THR A 138 -1.37 59.31 -6.28
#